data_AF-A0A7Y0XY02-F1
#
_entry.id   AF-A0A7Y0XY02-F1
#
_cell.length_a   1.000
_cell.length_b   1.000
_cell.length_c   1.000
_cell.angle_alpha   90.00
_cell.angle_beta   90.00
_cell.angle_gamma   90.00
#
_symmetry.space_group_name_H-M   'P 1'
#
loop_
_entity.id
_entity.type
_entity.pdbx_description
1 polymer ?
#
loop_
_entity_poly.entity_id
_entity_poly.type
_entity_poly.pdbx_seq_one_letter_code
_entity_poly.pdbx_strand_id
1 'polypeptide(L)' 'MAKVKKEEPAITVNGKKYLVADLAEEAKTQLVNIQAADAEINRLQVQLAIAQTARNAYQQALIAALPSQV' A
#
# COMPACT_ATOMS: atom_id res chain seq x y z
N MET A 1 23.33 5.66 32.25
CA MET A 1 22.10 5.91 31.47
C MET A 1 22.50 6.43 30.09
N ALA A 2 22.51 5.55 29.09
CA ALA A 2 22.83 5.96 27.72
C ALA A 2 21.67 6.79 27.16
N LYS A 3 21.96 8.01 26.71
CA LYS A 3 21.00 8.88 26.02
C LYS A 3 20.51 8.14 24.77
N VAL A 4 19.24 7.75 24.74
CA VAL A 4 18.59 7.30 23.50
C VAL A 4 18.60 8.49 22.55
N LYS A 5 19.43 8.40 21.50
CA LYS A 5 19.48 9.38 20.43
C LYS A 5 18.12 9.30 19.73
N LYS A 6 17.28 10.32 19.91
CA LYS A 6 15.99 10.44 19.24
C LYS A 6 16.29 10.51 17.75
N GLU A 7 16.04 9.43 17.02
CA GLU A 7 16.17 9.45 15.56
C GLU A 7 15.06 10.35 15.02
N GLU A 8 15.45 11.49 14.47
CA GLU A 8 14.51 12.40 13.87
C GLU A 8 13.96 11.78 12.58
N PRO A 9 12.62 11.76 12.41
CA PRO A 9 12.00 11.17 11.24
C PRO A 9 12.53 11.88 9.99
N ALA A 10 12.94 11.08 9.01
CA ALA A 10 13.52 11.56 7.77
C ALA A 10 12.90 10.84 6.58
N ILE A 11 12.66 11.57 5.50
CA ILE A 11 12.19 11.04 4.24
C ILE A 11 13.28 11.13 3.18
N THR A 12 13.29 10.18 2.25
CA THR A 12 14.17 10.26 1.08
C THR A 12 13.33 10.62 -0.13
N VAL A 13 13.62 11.78 -0.73
CA VAL A 13 12.96 12.26 -1.95
C VAL A 13 14.04 12.48 -2.99
N ASN A 14 13.90 11.86 -4.17
CA ASN A 14 14.89 11.95 -5.26
C ASN A 14 16.33 11.61 -4.84
N GLY A 15 16.50 10.60 -3.97
CA GLY A 15 17.81 10.16 -3.48
C GLY A 15 18.46 11.09 -2.44
N LYS A 16 17.79 12.18 -2.04
CA LYS A 16 18.22 13.07 -0.97
C LYS A 16 17.41 12.83 0.29
N LYS A 17 18.10 12.78 1.43
CA LYS A 17 17.49 12.62 2.75
C LYS A 17 17.14 13.99 3.33
N TYR A 18 15.90 14.15 3.76
CA TYR A 18 15.38 15.36 4.39
C TYR A 18 14.83 14.99 5.77
N LEU A 19 15.17 15.76 6.79
CA LEU A 19 14.51 15.65 8.09
C LEU A 19 13.10 16.21 7.95
N VAL A 20 12.11 15.50 8.49
CA VAL A 20 10.70 15.93 8.43
C VAL A 20 10.52 17.26 9.17
N ALA A 21 11.33 17.52 10.19
CA ALA A 21 11.33 18.79 10.94
C ALA A 21 11.72 20.00 10.06
N ASP A 22 12.59 19.78 9.06
CA ASP A 22 13.11 20.84 8.18
C ASP A 22 12.20 21.11 6.97
N LEU A 23 11.13 20.35 6.81
CA LEU A 23 10.18 20.54 5.72
C LEU A 23 9.30 21.78 5.97
N ALA A 24 9.00 22.51 4.91
CA ALA A 24 7.95 23.52 4.91
C ALA A 24 6.59 22.89 5.25
N GLU A 25 5.67 23.66 5.82
CA GLU A 25 4.35 23.16 6.24
C GLU A 25 3.58 22.56 5.06
N GLU A 26 3.65 23.18 3.88
CA GLU A 26 3.03 22.66 2.66
C GLU A 26 3.60 21.28 2.28
N ALA A 27 4.92 21.10 2.42
CA ALA A 27 5.56 19.82 2.15
C ALA A 27 5.15 18.73 3.16
N LYS A 28 4.97 19.09 4.43
CA LYS A 28 4.43 18.16 5.45
C LYS A 28 2.99 17.76 5.12
N THR A 29 2.14 18.71 4.69
CA THR A 29 0.78 18.40 4.26
C THR A 29 0.77 17.43 3.09
N GLN A 30 1.61 17.64 2.07
CA GLN A 30 1.69 16.71 0.94
C GLN A 30 2.21 15.33 1.36
N LEU A 31 3.18 15.26 2.27
CA LEU A 31 3.67 13.99 2.80
C LEU A 31 2.53 13.18 3.46
N VAL A 32 1.70 13.82 4.28
CA VAL A 32 0.53 13.18 4.91
C VAL A 32 -0.47 12.70 3.87
N ASN A 33 -0.77 13.52 2.86
CA ASN A 33 -1.68 13.14 1.78
C ASN A 33 -1.18 11.93 1.00
N ILE A 34 0.12 11.87 0.70
CA ILE A 34 0.76 10.72 0.04
C ILE A 34 0.62 9.47 0.91
N GLN A 35 0.93 9.55 2.20
CA GLN A 35 0.80 8.42 3.12
C GLN A 35 -0.64 7.90 3.21
N ALA A 36 -1.63 8.79 3.20
CA ALA A 36 -3.03 8.41 3.17
C ALA A 36 -3.41 7.73 1.85
N ALA A 37 -2.94 8.25 0.71
CA ALA A 37 -3.14 7.63 -0.59
C ALA A 37 -2.49 6.24 -0.69
N ASP A 38 -1.26 6.09 -0.20
CA ASP A 38 -0.55 4.81 -0.17
C ASP A 38 -1.29 3.77 0.69
N ALA A 39 -1.82 4.18 1.83
CA ALA A 39 -2.64 3.31 2.68
C ALA A 39 -3.90 2.82 1.94
N GLU A 40 -4.56 3.71 1.20
CA GLU A 40 -5.75 3.37 0.42
C GLU A 40 -5.42 2.47 -0.77
N ILE A 41 -4.30 2.70 -1.47
CA ILE A 41 -3.80 1.83 -2.53
C ILE A 41 -3.58 0.41 -1.99
N ASN A 42 -2.94 0.28 -0.83
CA ASN A 42 -2.72 -1.02 -0.20
C ASN A 42 -4.05 -1.71 0.16
N ARG A 43 -5.02 -0.96 0.69
CA ARG A 43 -6.37 -1.49 0.99
C ARG A 43 -7.05 -2.03 -0.27
N LEU A 44 -6.98 -1.29 -1.38
CA LEU A 44 -7.56 -1.67 -2.66
C LEU A 44 -6.86 -2.90 -3.25
N GLN A 45 -5.54 -3.02 -3.13
CA GLN A 45 -4.79 -4.20 -3.57
C GLN A 45 -5.25 -5.47 -2.82
N VAL A 46 -5.50 -5.37 -1.52
CA VAL A 46 -6.05 -6.49 -0.72
C VAL A 46 -7.44 -6.90 -1.24
N GLN A 47 -8.32 -5.94 -1.48
CA GLN A 47 -9.66 -6.22 -2.02
C GLN A 47 -9.61 -6.85 -3.41
N LEU A 48 -8.70 -6.37 -4.25
CA LEU A 48 -8.47 -6.93 -5.58
C LEU A 48 -8.02 -8.41 -5.48
N ALA A 49 -7.09 -8.73 -4.57
CA ALA A 49 -6.63 -10.10 -4.35
C ALA A 49 -7.78 -11.04 -3.89
N ILE A 50 -8.66 -10.55 -3.01
CA ILE A 50 -9.85 -11.29 -2.58
C ILE A 50 -10.77 -11.55 -3.80
N ALA A 51 -11.05 -10.51 -4.58
CA ALA A 51 -11.92 -10.63 -5.76
C ALA A 51 -11.35 -11.58 -6.82
N GLN A 52 -10.04 -11.53 -7.07
CA GLN A 52 -9.34 -12.44 -7.97
C GLN A 52 -9.44 -13.90 -7.50
N THR A 53 -9.29 -14.14 -6.20
CA THR A 53 -9.44 -15.48 -5.60
C THR A 53 -10.86 -16.01 -5.81
N ALA A 54 -11.87 -15.21 -5.51
CA ALA A 54 -13.28 -15.58 -5.73
C ALA A 54 -13.57 -15.86 -7.21
N ARG A 55 -13.11 -14.99 -8.12
CA ARG A 55 -13.25 -15.17 -9.57
C ARG A 55 -12.67 -16.51 -10.02
N ASN A 56 -11.48 -16.87 -9.57
CA ASN A 56 -10.82 -18.11 -9.94
C ASN A 56 -11.60 -19.33 -9.42
N ALA A 57 -12.10 -19.28 -8.18
CA ALA A 57 -12.95 -20.33 -7.62
C ALA A 57 -14.25 -20.51 -8.42
N TYR A 58 -14.92 -19.40 -8.78
CA TYR A 58 -16.13 -19.45 -9.60
C TYR A 58 -15.86 -19.98 -11.01
N GLN A 59 -14.73 -19.64 -11.61
CA GLN A 59 -14.32 -20.17 -12.90
C GLN A 59 -14.13 -21.70 -12.84
N GLN A 60 -13.47 -22.21 -11.81
CA GLN A 60 -13.30 -23.66 -11.61
C GLN A 60 -14.64 -24.36 -11.39
N ALA A 61 -15.53 -23.78 -10.57
CA ALA A 61 -16.87 -24.31 -10.34
C ALA A 61 -17.70 -24.35 -11.63
N LEU A 62 -17.61 -23.32 -12.46
CA LEU A 62 -18.26 -23.30 -13.77
C LEU A 62 -17.74 -24.43 -14.65
N ILE A 63 -16.41 -24.60 -14.78
CA ILE A 63 -15.81 -25.68 -15.57
C ILE A 63 -16.29 -27.05 -15.11
N ALA A 64 -16.37 -27.28 -13.79
CA ALA A 64 -16.86 -28.53 -13.22
C ALA A 64 -18.36 -28.78 -13.47
N ALA A 65 -19.14 -27.73 -13.66
CA ALA A 65 -20.58 -27.81 -13.95
C ALA A 65 -20.90 -27.92 -15.45
N LEU A 66 -19.93 -27.68 -16.33
CA LEU A 66 -20.14 -27.84 -17.77
C LEU A 66 -20.25 -29.33 -18.11
N PRO A 67 -21.18 -29.71 -19.01
CA PRO A 67 -21.28 -31.09 -19.47
C PRO A 67 -19.98 -31.48 -20.16
N SER A 68 -19.43 -32.64 -19.80
CA SER A 68 -18.34 -33.27 -20.54
C SER A 68 -18.78 -33.42 -21.98
N GLN A 69 -18.06 -32.78 -22.91
CA GLN A 69 -18.27 -33.08 -24.33
C GLN A 69 -17.91 -34.55 -24.52
N VAL A 70 -18.93 -35.36 -24.79
CA VAL A 70 -18.80 -36.75 -25.24
C VAL A 70 -18.14 -36.76 -26.61
#